data_AF-A0A7S2LZ98-F1
#
_entry.id   AF-A0A7S2LZ98-F1
#
_cell.length_a   1.000
_cell.length_b   1.000
_cell.length_c   1.000
_cell.angle_alpha   90.00
_cell.angle_beta   90.00
_cell.angle_gamma   90.00
#
_symmetry.space_group_name_H-M   'P 1'
#
loop_
_entity.id
_entity.type
_entity.pdbx_description
1 polymer ?
#
loop_
_entity_poly.entity_id
_entity_poly.type
_entity_poly.pdbx_seq_one_letter_code
_entity_poly.pdbx_strand_id
1 'polypeptide(L)'
;MRILRVIRIIRLVRVLRLIGELRTIVICIAGSLRSLMWTVVLLVLVIYITGVYLTSTVSDYRQPTDGQMQQEEEPLAQYFGTLFRSCLTLYQAVSGGISWDIA
;
A
#
# COMPACT_ATOMS: atom_id res chain seq x y z
N MET A 1 -19.97 -18.67 1.68
CA MET A 1 -20.46 -17.43 1.02
C MET A 1 -19.41 -16.68 0.18
N ARG A 2 -18.11 -16.66 0.52
CA ARG A 2 -17.08 -15.91 -0.25
C ARG A 2 -16.56 -16.67 -1.49
N ILE A 3 -16.36 -17.98 -1.39
CA ILE A 3 -15.95 -18.87 -2.49
C ILE A 3 -16.95 -18.87 -3.66
N LEU A 4 -18.26 -18.84 -3.38
CA LEU A 4 -19.29 -18.81 -4.44
C LEU A 4 -19.21 -17.56 -5.32
N ARG A 5 -18.81 -16.40 -4.75
CA ARG A 5 -18.58 -15.17 -5.53
C ARG A 5 -17.38 -15.33 -6.47
N VAL A 6 -16.29 -15.92 -5.96
CA VAL A 6 -15.07 -16.17 -6.74
C VAL A 6 -15.35 -17.14 -7.90
N ILE A 7 -16.07 -18.23 -7.68
CA ILE A 7 -16.46 -19.18 -8.73
C ILE A 7 -17.32 -18.50 -9.81
N ARG A 8 -18.23 -17.60 -9.43
CA ARG A 8 -19.07 -16.86 -10.37
C ARG A 8 -18.26 -15.89 -11.23
N ILE A 9 -17.29 -15.19 -10.63
CA ILE A 9 -16.34 -14.31 -11.32
C ILE A 9 -15.47 -15.12 -12.29
N ILE A 10 -14.92 -16.25 -11.85
CA ILE A 10 -14.12 -17.15 -12.69
C ILE A 10 -14.94 -17.67 -13.87
N ARG A 11 -16.21 -18.06 -13.64
CA ARG A 11 -17.12 -18.48 -14.72
C ARG A 11 -17.41 -17.34 -15.69
N LEU A 12 -17.71 -16.13 -15.21
CA LEU A 12 -17.90 -14.97 -16.08
C LEU A 12 -16.67 -14.73 -16.94
N VAL A 13 -15.49 -14.66 -16.32
CA VAL A 13 -14.21 -14.50 -17.03
C VAL A 13 -14.01 -15.63 -18.06
N ARG A 14 -14.40 -16.86 -17.75
CA ARG A 14 -14.30 -18.00 -18.67
C ARG A 14 -15.27 -17.91 -19.85
N VAL A 15 -16.49 -17.40 -19.63
CA VAL A 15 -17.48 -17.14 -20.70
C VAL A 15 -17.03 -15.98 -21.58
N LEU A 16 -16.47 -14.92 -20.99
CA LEU A 16 -15.88 -13.79 -21.73
C LEU A 16 -14.65 -14.24 -22.57
N ARG A 17 -13.90 -15.26 -22.12
CA ARG A 17 -12.80 -15.87 -22.90
C ARG A 17 -13.28 -16.68 -24.11
N LEU A 18 -14.54 -17.10 -24.16
CA LEU A 18 -15.09 -17.92 -25.24
C LEU A 18 -15.51 -17.08 -26.47
N ILE A 19 -15.66 -15.76 -26.30
CA ILE A 19 -15.99 -14.81 -27.36
C ILE A 19 -14.70 -14.17 -27.86
N GLY A 20 -14.32 -14.45 -29.12
CA GLY A 20 -13.03 -14.06 -29.71
C GLY A 20 -12.72 -12.55 -29.67
N GLU A 21 -13.74 -11.70 -29.83
CA GLU A 21 -13.62 -10.23 -29.73
C GLU A 21 -13.17 -9.77 -28.33
N LEU A 22 -13.76 -10.34 -27.27
CA LEU A 22 -13.40 -10.00 -25.90
C LEU A 22 -12.02 -10.52 -25.52
N ARG A 23 -11.57 -11.63 -26.11
CA ARG A 23 -10.23 -12.17 -25.88
C ARG A 23 -9.15 -11.15 -26.24
N THR A 24 -9.30 -10.42 -27.33
CA THR A 24 -8.35 -9.39 -27.76
C THR A 24 -8.27 -8.26 -26.74
N ILE A 25 -9.41 -7.75 -26.29
CA ILE A 25 -9.49 -6.69 -25.28
C ILE A 25 -8.87 -7.16 -23.95
N VAL A 26 -9.18 -8.38 -23.51
CA VAL A 26 -8.63 -8.94 -22.26
C VAL A 26 -7.12 -9.17 -22.35
N ILE A 27 -6.59 -9.58 -23.50
CA ILE A 27 -5.14 -9.73 -23.70
C ILE A 27 -4.44 -8.38 -23.63
N CYS A 28 -5.01 -7.33 -24.25
CA CYS A 28 -4.49 -5.97 -24.14
C CYS A 28 -4.50 -5.49 -22.68
N ILE A 29 -5.61 -5.69 -21.96
CA ILE A 29 -5.71 -5.35 -20.53
C ILE A 29 -4.71 -6.16 -19.70
N ALA A 30 -4.56 -7.47 -19.94
CA ALA A 30 -3.61 -8.31 -19.22
C ALA A 30 -2.15 -7.91 -19.50
N GLY A 31 -1.83 -7.50 -20.72
CA GLY A 31 -0.54 -6.92 -21.08
C GLY A 31 -0.26 -5.63 -20.31
N SER A 32 -1.23 -4.71 -20.28
CA SER A 32 -1.14 -3.47 -19.51
C SER A 32 -1.05 -3.73 -18.00
N LEU A 33 -1.81 -4.71 -17.48
CA LEU A 33 -1.76 -5.14 -16.08
C LEU A 33 -0.37 -5.67 -15.71
N ARG A 34 0.33 -6.37 -16.61
CA ARG A 34 1.70 -6.83 -16.34
C ARG A 34 2.65 -5.67 -16.12
N SER A 35 2.53 -4.61 -16.93
CA SER A 35 3.30 -3.38 -16.75
C SER A 35 2.90 -2.68 -15.44
N LEU A 36 1.59 -2.56 -15.20
CA LEU A 36 1.04 -1.96 -13.98
C LEU A 36 1.49 -2.71 -12.72
N MET A 37 1.58 -4.04 -12.76
CA MET A 37 2.05 -4.87 -11.65
C MET A 37 3.50 -4.52 -11.29
N TRP A 38 4.37 -4.30 -12.27
CA TRP A 38 5.73 -3.84 -11.99
C TRP A 38 5.75 -2.45 -11.37
N THR A 39 4.88 -1.54 -11.83
CA THR A 39 4.72 -0.22 -11.21
C THR A 39 4.24 -0.33 -9.76
N VAL A 40 3.25 -1.19 -9.48
CA VAL A 40 2.73 -1.43 -8.12
C VAL A 40 3.80 -2.05 -7.23
N VAL A 41 4.57 -3.02 -7.73
CA VAL A 41 5.69 -3.61 -6.98
C VAL A 41 6.74 -2.54 -6.63
N LEU A 42 7.09 -1.69 -7.59
CA LEU A 42 8.03 -0.59 -7.36
C LEU A 42 7.48 0.40 -6.34
N LEU A 43 6.19 0.74 -6.42
CA LEU A 43 5.50 1.60 -5.47
C LEU A 43 5.52 1.03 -4.04
N VAL A 44 5.23 -0.27 -3.89
CA VAL A 44 5.30 -0.97 -2.60
C VAL A 44 6.73 -0.98 -2.05
N LEU A 45 7.73 -1.17 -2.92
CA LEU A 45 9.14 -1.12 -2.52
C LEU A 45 9.52 0.26 -1.97
N VAL A 46 9.11 1.33 -2.64
CA VAL A 46 9.36 2.71 -2.18
C VAL A 46 8.69 2.96 -0.82
N ILE A 47 7.42 2.59 -0.66
CA ILE A 47 6.69 2.70 0.61
C ILE A 47 7.39 1.91 1.74
N TYR A 48 7.92 0.72 1.43
CA TYR A 48 8.64 -0.09 2.40
C TYR A 48 9.96 0.57 2.82
N ILE A 49 10.76 1.05 1.86
CA ILE A 49 12.04 1.72 2.15
C ILE A 49 11.82 2.97 3.00
N THR A 50 10.86 3.83 2.62
CA THR A 50 10.56 5.04 3.38
C THR A 50 9.94 4.72 4.74
N GLY A 51 9.12 3.67 4.85
CA GLY A 51 8.55 3.20 6.11
C GLY A 51 9.61 2.67 7.08
N VAL A 52 10.56 1.88 6.59
CA VAL A 52 11.71 1.40 7.38
C VAL A 52 12.58 2.58 7.82
N TYR A 53 12.88 3.51 6.92
CA TYR A 53 13.68 4.68 7.22
C TYR A 53 13.05 5.53 8.34
N LEU A 54 11.77 5.89 8.20
CA LEU A 54 11.04 6.67 9.21
C LEU A 54 10.95 5.95 10.55
N THR A 55 10.68 4.64 10.54
CA THR A 55 10.62 3.84 11.78
C THR A 55 11.99 3.78 12.48
N SER A 56 13.07 3.69 11.71
CA SER A 56 14.44 3.67 12.25
C SER A 56 14.80 5.03 12.85
N THR A 57 14.49 6.12 12.16
CA THR A 57 14.68 7.49 12.66
C THR A 57 13.90 7.72 13.95
N VAL A 58 12.59 7.42 13.99
CA VAL A 58 11.76 7.60 15.21
C VAL A 58 12.27 6.76 16.38
N SER A 59 12.79 5.56 16.11
CA SER A 59 13.39 4.72 17.15
C SER A 59 14.72 5.27 17.68
N ASP A 60 15.48 5.98 16.85
CA ASP A 60 16.76 6.60 17.21
C ASP A 60 16.52 7.91 18.00
N TYR A 61 15.54 8.71 17.59
CA TYR A 61 15.08 9.90 18.34
C TYR A 61 14.49 9.56 19.72
N ARG A 62 14.02 8.32 19.91
CA ARG A 62 13.53 7.82 21.21
C ARG A 62 14.64 7.40 22.17
N GLN A 63 15.92 7.39 21.77
CA GLN A 63 17.00 7.15 22.72
C GLN A 63 17.15 8.38 23.64
N PRO A 64 17.10 8.19 24.97
CA PRO A 64 17.01 9.29 25.91
C PRO A 64 18.34 10.04 25.97
N THR A 65 18.42 11.19 25.31
CA THR A 65 19.39 12.23 25.65
C THR A 65 18.61 13.31 26.38
N ASP A 66 18.72 13.28 27.71
CA ASP A 66 18.39 14.37 28.64
C ASP A 66 17.02 15.07 28.50
N GLY A 67 16.03 14.53 29.22
CA GLY A 67 15.23 15.34 30.14
C GLY A 67 14.17 16.31 29.61
N GLN A 68 13.85 16.32 28.31
CA GLN A 68 12.71 17.11 27.81
C GLN A 68 11.62 16.20 27.25
N MET A 69 10.66 15.86 28.12
CA MET A 69 9.36 15.35 27.69
C MET A 69 8.62 16.48 26.95
N GLN A 70 8.78 16.54 25.63
CA GLN A 70 7.99 17.44 24.79
C GLN A 70 6.72 16.71 24.32
N GLN A 71 5.62 17.24 24.80
CA GLN A 71 4.22 16.80 24.71
C GLN A 71 3.66 16.72 23.26
N GLU A 72 4.50 16.88 22.22
CA GLU A 72 4.16 16.82 20.79
C GLU A 72 4.38 15.43 20.16
N GLU A 73 4.89 14.44 20.91
CA GLU A 73 5.22 13.10 20.38
C GLU A 73 4.01 12.16 20.16
N GLU A 74 2.83 12.46 20.71
CA GLU A 74 1.67 11.55 20.66
C GLU A 74 1.20 11.16 19.24
N PRO A 75 1.06 12.07 18.26
CA PRO A 75 0.61 11.68 16.92
C PRO A 75 1.69 10.91 16.16
N LEU A 76 2.95 11.35 16.22
CA LEU A 76 4.08 10.73 15.52
C LEU A 76 4.33 9.29 16.00
N ALA A 77 4.24 9.04 17.31
CA ALA A 77 4.34 7.70 17.87
C ALA A 77 3.14 6.80 17.50
N GLN A 78 1.94 7.36 17.30
CA GLN A 78 0.77 6.60 16.87
C GLN A 78 0.83 6.15 15.39
N TYR A 79 1.41 6.98 14.53
CA TYR A 79 1.51 6.73 13.07
C TYR A 79 2.80 6.01 12.65
N PHE A 80 3.94 6.31 13.31
CA PHE A 80 5.27 5.76 12.96
C PHE A 80 5.89 4.86 14.03
N GLY A 81 5.16 4.56 15.11
CA GLY A 81 5.67 3.72 16.21
C GLY A 81 5.85 2.24 15.89
N THR A 82 5.42 1.76 14.72
CA THR A 82 5.60 0.35 14.31
C THR A 82 5.72 0.26 12.80
N LEU A 83 6.60 -0.59 12.30
CA LEU A 83 6.88 -0.76 10.86
C LEU A 83 5.61 -0.94 10.02
N PHE A 84 4.68 -1.76 10.50
CA PHE A 84 3.40 -2.02 9.83
C PHE A 84 2.53 -0.76 9.76
N ARG A 85 2.49 0.05 10.82
CA ARG A 85 1.73 1.31 10.87
C ARG A 85 2.37 2.35 9.95
N SER A 86 3.70 2.50 9.98
CA SER A 86 4.44 3.39 9.08
C SER A 86 4.17 3.07 7.60
N CYS A 87 4.22 1.79 7.23
CA CYS A 87 3.89 1.34 5.87
C CYS A 87 2.42 1.62 5.50
N LEU A 88 1.50 1.46 6.45
CA LEU A 88 0.06 1.66 6.23
C LEU A 88 -0.29 3.15 6.10
N THR A 89 0.31 4.02 6.91
CA THR A 89 0.19 5.49 6.81
C THR A 89 0.78 6.00 5.51
N LEU A 90 1.96 5.52 5.09
CA LEU A 90 2.56 5.87 3.80
C LEU A 90 1.73 5.39 2.62
N TYR A 91 1.16 4.18 2.71
CA TYR A 91 0.22 3.69 1.71
C TYR A 91 -1.01 4.59 1.63
N GLN A 92 -1.58 4.99 2.77
CA GLN A 92 -2.70 5.93 2.83
C GLN A 92 -2.35 7.31 2.27
N ALA A 93 -1.13 7.82 2.51
CA ALA A 93 -0.66 9.09 1.96
C ALA A 93 -0.51 9.03 0.43
N VAL A 94 0.08 7.94 -0.09
CA VAL A 94 0.22 7.71 -1.54
C VAL A 94 -1.13 7.52 -2.23
N SER A 95 -2.09 6.86 -1.58
CA SER A 95 -3.44 6.67 -2.13
C SER A 95 -4.37 7.88 -1.93
N GLY A 96 -3.89 8.97 -1.33
CA GLY A 96 -4.67 10.18 -1.07
C GLY A 96 -5.72 10.06 0.03
N GLY A 97 -5.57 9.08 0.93
CA GLY A 97 -6.49 8.83 2.05
C GLY A 97 -6.23 9.70 3.29
N ILE A 98 -5.01 10.19 3.48
CA ILE A 98 -4.63 11.09 4.58
C ILE A 98 -3.89 12.28 3.99
N SER A 99 -4.37 13.49 4.26
CA SER A 99 -3.76 14.76 3.84
C SER A 99 -2.42 14.94 4.56
N TRP A 100 -1.36 15.33 3.84
CA TRP A 100 -0.04 15.64 4.41
C TRP A 100 -0.04 16.77 5.46
N ASP A 101 -1.17 17.48 5.59
CA ASP A 101 -1.37 18.63 6.49
C ASP A 101 -1.64 18.23 7.95
N ILE A 102 -1.91 16.95 8.22
CA ILE A 102 -2.25 16.43 9.57
C ILE A 102 -1.19 15.48 10.16
N ALA A 103 -0.01 15.38 9.53
CA ALA A 103 1.10 14.54 9.98
C ALA A 103 2.24 15.37 10.61
#